data_AF-A0A0K8TCC8-F1
#
_entry.id   AF-A0A0K8TCC8-F1
#
_cell.length_a   1.000
_cell.length_b   1.000
_cell.length_c   1.000
_cell.angle_alpha   90.00
_cell.angle_beta   90.00
_cell.angle_gamma   90.00
#
_symmetry.space_group_name_H-M   'P 1'
#
loop_
_entity.id
_entity.type
_entity.pdbx_description
1 polymer ?
#
loop_
_entity_poly.entity_id
_entity_poly.type
_entity_poly.pdbx_seq_one_letter_code
_entity_poly.pdbx_strand_id
1 'polypeptide(L)'
;GRYAFYVLDDDFYRGSSTMLSLEEICSTSNIQKERSFPAGVYGVQNSPYREHFRLGVTYFREIGILPYLSRAFRASKPECMWSLEAEPFGLKPLTLAYLVFCSGLLVSLLMLSGECVCNRILNKGCVETQTLEQERKNSNDA
;
A
#
# COMPACT_ATOMS: atom_id res chain seq x y z
N GLY A 1 -8.06 5.18 -4.92
CA GLY A 1 -8.18 6.60 -4.51
C GLY A 1 -9.59 6.86 -4.02
N ARG A 2 -9.75 7.42 -2.80
CA ARG A 2 -11.07 7.69 -2.19
C ARG A 2 -11.39 9.19 -2.07
N TYR A 3 -10.41 10.05 -2.36
CA TYR A 3 -10.49 11.50 -2.22
C TYR A 3 -9.68 12.17 -3.34
N ALA A 4 -10.15 13.33 -3.78
CA ALA A 4 -9.48 14.21 -4.73
C ALA A 4 -9.58 15.63 -4.19
N PHE A 5 -8.46 16.34 -4.14
CA PHE A 5 -8.40 17.70 -3.66
C PHE A 5 -8.23 18.65 -4.84
N TYR A 6 -8.88 19.82 -4.78
CA TYR A 6 -8.69 20.89 -5.74
C TYR A 6 -7.86 21.98 -5.07
N VAL A 7 -6.56 21.97 -5.35
CA VAL A 7 -5.57 22.85 -4.72
C VAL A 7 -4.55 23.27 -5.79
N LEU A 8 -3.92 24.42 -5.58
CA LEU A 8 -2.76 24.82 -6.35
C LEU A 8 -1.57 23.91 -5.98
N ASP A 9 -0.81 23.46 -6.99
CA ASP A 9 0.34 22.56 -6.79
C ASP A 9 1.32 23.13 -5.74
N ASP A 10 1.58 24.45 -5.81
CA ASP A 10 2.55 25.12 -4.95
C ASP A 10 2.16 25.06 -3.47
N ASP A 11 0.89 25.33 -3.18
CA ASP A 11 0.35 25.32 -1.83
C ASP A 11 0.26 23.88 -1.30
N PHE A 12 -0.12 22.94 -2.16
CA PHE A 12 -0.19 21.54 -1.81
C PHE A 12 1.17 21.00 -1.39
N TYR A 13 2.20 21.13 -2.23
CA TYR A 13 3.52 20.55 -1.94
C TYR A 13 4.26 21.28 -0.82
N ARG A 14 4.05 22.59 -0.63
CA ARG A 14 4.59 23.31 0.53
C ARG A 14 3.93 22.85 1.83
N GLY A 15 2.59 22.76 1.86
CA GLY A 15 1.84 22.39 3.06
C GLY A 15 1.89 20.90 3.40
N SER A 16 1.89 20.03 2.38
CA SER A 16 1.81 18.56 2.56
C SER A 16 2.99 17.97 3.33
N SER A 17 4.16 18.63 3.26
CA SER A 17 5.36 18.22 4.00
C SER A 17 5.15 18.11 5.51
N THR A 18 4.15 18.80 6.06
CA THR A 18 3.83 18.79 7.50
C THR A 18 2.67 17.87 7.88
N MET A 19 1.82 17.49 6.91
CA MET A 19 0.56 16.78 7.17
C MET A 19 0.52 15.35 6.64
N LEU A 20 1.32 15.04 5.61
CA LEU A 20 1.28 13.77 4.88
C LEU A 20 2.65 13.10 4.94
N SER A 21 2.65 11.77 4.96
CA SER A 21 3.90 11.00 4.84
C SER A 21 4.44 11.07 3.41
N LEU A 22 5.75 10.82 3.24
CA LEU A 22 6.36 10.80 1.91
C LEU A 22 5.71 9.76 1.00
N GLU A 23 5.33 8.60 1.55
CA GLU A 23 4.64 7.52 0.85
C GLU A 23 3.27 7.96 0.34
N GLU A 24 2.50 8.66 1.18
CA GLU A 24 1.20 9.18 0.80
C GLU A 24 1.33 10.21 -0.33
N ILE A 25 2.27 11.15 -0.23
CA ILE A 25 2.55 12.14 -1.29
C ILE A 25 2.96 11.42 -2.58
N CYS A 26 3.81 10.41 -2.50
CA CYS A 26 4.26 9.65 -3.68
C CYS A 26 3.12 8.90 -4.36
N SER A 27 2.15 8.38 -3.60
CA SER A 27 0.95 7.73 -4.13
C SER A 27 -0.04 8.67 -4.83
N THR A 28 0.08 9.99 -4.62
CA THR A 28 -0.82 10.96 -5.26
C THR A 28 -0.50 11.20 -6.73
N SER A 29 -1.55 11.34 -7.55
CA SER A 29 -1.45 11.73 -8.94
C SER A 29 -2.09 13.10 -9.16
N ASN A 30 -1.37 13.99 -9.84
CA ASN A 30 -1.86 15.30 -10.20
C ASN A 30 -2.62 15.22 -11.52
N ILE A 31 -3.85 15.74 -11.54
CA ILE A 31 -4.70 15.80 -12.72
C ILE A 31 -4.89 17.28 -13.07
N GLN A 32 -4.46 17.69 -14.26
CA GLN A 32 -4.69 19.07 -14.74
C GLN A 32 -6.18 19.26 -15.06
N LYS A 33 -6.86 20.09 -14.27
CA LYS A 33 -8.28 20.39 -14.45
C LYS A 33 -8.52 21.52 -15.46
N GLU A 34 -7.61 22.51 -15.50
CA GLU A 34 -7.72 23.69 -16.36
C GLU A 34 -6.47 23.86 -17.23
N ARG A 35 -6.65 24.40 -18.45
CA ARG A 35 -5.53 24.75 -19.31
C ARG A 35 -4.79 25.92 -18.69
N SER A 36 -3.47 25.82 -18.66
CA SER A 36 -2.61 26.92 -18.24
C SER A 36 -2.87 28.13 -19.15
N PHE A 37 -3.31 29.24 -18.56
CA PHE A 37 -3.45 30.50 -19.27
C PHE A 37 -2.09 31.22 -19.29
N PRO A 38 -1.73 31.89 -20.39
CA PRO A 38 -0.51 32.67 -20.44
C PRO A 38 -0.63 33.84 -19.45
N ALA A 39 0.19 33.82 -18.40
CA ALA A 39 0.35 34.97 -17.52
C ALA A 39 1.10 36.07 -18.28
N GLY A 40 0.53 37.28 -18.29
CA GLY A 40 1.10 38.45 -18.93
C GLY A 40 1.27 39.60 -17.93
N VAL A 41 2.13 40.55 -18.26
CA VAL A 41 2.29 41.78 -17.48
C VAL A 41 1.33 42.83 -18.03
N TYR A 42 0.47 43.36 -17.17
CA TYR A 42 -0.43 44.47 -17.51
C TYR A 42 0.29 45.80 -17.30
N GLY A 43 0.14 46.73 -18.24
CA GLY A 43 0.76 48.06 -18.18
C GLY A 43 -0.16 49.14 -18.73
N VAL A 44 0.14 50.39 -18.40
CA VAL A 44 -0.63 51.55 -18.87
C VAL A 44 -0.59 51.63 -20.40
N GLN A 45 -1.77 51.76 -21.00
CA GLN A 45 -1.91 51.92 -22.45
C GLN A 45 -1.21 53.21 -22.88
N ASN A 46 -0.28 53.12 -23.86
CA ASN A 46 0.61 54.20 -24.33
C ASN A 46 1.74 54.63 -23.38
N SER A 47 2.14 53.79 -22.42
CA SER A 47 3.38 54.03 -21.67
C SER A 47 4.62 54.01 -22.60
N PRO A 48 5.55 54.96 -22.48
CA PRO A 48 6.81 54.95 -23.23
C PRO A 48 7.70 53.74 -22.86
N TYR A 49 7.44 53.10 -21.71
CA TYR A 49 8.20 51.94 -21.26
C TYR A 49 7.67 50.60 -21.78
N ARG A 50 6.53 50.59 -22.48
CA ARG A 50 5.90 49.35 -22.95
C ARG A 50 6.85 48.51 -23.81
N GLU A 51 7.58 49.14 -24.71
CA GLU A 51 8.50 48.43 -25.61
C GLU A 51 9.72 47.92 -24.85
N HIS A 52 10.31 48.74 -23.97
CA HIS A 52 11.41 48.32 -23.12
C HIS A 52 11.03 47.11 -22.25
N PHE A 53 9.82 47.09 -21.70
CA PHE A 53 9.34 45.98 -20.90
C PHE A 53 9.13 44.71 -21.75
N ARG A 54 8.56 44.86 -22.94
CA ARG A 54 8.37 43.75 -23.89
C ARG A 54 9.71 43.13 -24.31
N LEU A 55 10.69 43.97 -24.65
CA LEU A 55 12.04 43.53 -24.99
C LEU A 55 12.73 42.86 -23.80
N GLY A 56 12.62 43.44 -22.60
CA GLY A 56 13.20 42.86 -21.39
C GLY A 56 12.63 41.48 -21.04
N VAL A 57 11.31 41.31 -21.11
CA VAL A 57 10.66 40.00 -20.88
C VAL A 57 11.06 38.99 -21.95
N THR A 58 11.16 39.42 -23.21
CA THR A 58 11.62 38.56 -24.31
C THR A 58 13.06 38.11 -24.08
N TYR A 59 13.94 39.04 -23.71
CA TYR A 59 15.32 38.74 -23.35
C TYR A 59 15.42 37.74 -22.20
N PHE A 60 14.66 37.93 -21.10
CA PHE A 60 14.63 36.98 -19.98
C PHE A 60 14.15 35.57 -20.37
N ARG A 61 13.29 35.48 -21.39
CA ARG A 61 12.84 34.21 -21.94
C ARG A 61 13.94 33.55 -22.76
N GLU A 62 14.63 34.32 -23.60
CA GLU A 62 15.71 33.83 -24.48
C GLU A 62 16.91 33.32 -23.69
N ILE A 63 17.31 34.02 -22.62
CA ILE A 63 18.43 33.60 -21.76
C ILE A 63 18.06 32.50 -20.76
N GLY A 64 16.78 32.07 -20.73
CA GLY A 64 16.35 30.99 -19.84
C GLY A 64 16.21 31.36 -18.37
N ILE A 65 16.16 32.65 -18.02
CA ILE A 65 15.92 33.09 -16.64
C ILE A 65 14.51 32.69 -16.17
N LEU A 66 13.50 32.87 -17.02
CA LEU A 66 12.11 32.49 -16.69
C LEU A 66 11.94 31.01 -16.30
N PRO A 67 12.43 30.02 -17.08
CA PRO A 67 12.36 28.62 -16.69
C PRO A 67 13.24 28.28 -15.47
N TYR A 68 14.32 29.01 -15.22
CA TYR A 68 15.10 28.85 -14.00
C TYR A 68 14.33 29.31 -12.77
N LEU A 69 13.76 30.52 -12.79
CA LEU A 69 12.90 31.04 -11.72
C LEU A 69 11.71 30.12 -11.46
N SER A 70 11.07 29.62 -12.53
CA SER A 70 9.93 28.72 -12.35
C SER A 70 10.34 27.42 -11.64
N ARG A 71 11.50 26.83 -11.96
CA ARG A 71 12.00 25.65 -11.25
C ARG A 71 12.45 25.95 -9.81
N ALA A 72 13.01 27.13 -9.57
CA ALA A 72 13.53 27.51 -8.25
C ALA A 72 12.40 27.82 -7.26
N PHE A 73 11.32 28.46 -7.71
CA PHE A 73 10.26 28.92 -6.84
C PHE A 73 9.03 28.01 -6.79
N ARG A 74 8.79 27.23 -7.85
CA ARG A 74 7.65 26.30 -7.89
C ARG A 74 7.98 25.06 -7.08
N ALA A 75 7.18 24.79 -6.07
CA ALA A 75 7.24 23.55 -5.32
C ALA A 75 6.85 22.39 -6.25
N SER A 76 7.80 21.51 -6.51
CA SER A 76 7.57 20.28 -7.25
C SER A 76 7.27 19.13 -6.29
N LYS A 77 6.63 18.08 -6.82
CA LYS A 77 6.58 16.78 -6.14
C LYS A 77 8.02 16.36 -5.77
N PRO A 78 8.27 15.92 -4.52
CA PRO A 78 9.59 15.43 -4.13
C PRO A 78 9.97 14.21 -4.97
N GLU A 79 11.28 13.98 -5.14
CA GLU A 79 11.76 12.77 -5.82
C GLU A 79 11.44 11.54 -4.97
N CYS A 80 10.50 10.73 -5.45
CA CYS A 80 10.13 9.47 -4.83
C CYS A 80 11.20 8.43 -5.18
N MET A 81 12.00 8.02 -4.18
CA MET A 81 12.90 6.89 -4.37
C MET A 81 12.08 5.60 -4.49
N TRP A 82 12.32 4.85 -5.56
CA TRP A 82 11.75 3.52 -5.83
C TRP A 82 11.95 2.50 -4.68
N SER A 83 12.90 2.75 -3.78
CA SER A 83 13.13 1.92 -2.58
C SER A 83 12.08 2.10 -1.48
N LEU A 84 11.35 3.23 -1.44
CA LEU A 84 10.20 3.40 -0.53
C LEU A 84 8.91 2.86 -1.14
N GLU A 85 8.92 2.58 -2.45
CA GLU A 85 7.85 1.89 -3.16
C GLU A 85 7.87 0.38 -2.93
N ALA A 86 8.89 -0.13 -2.23
CA ALA A 86 8.76 -1.34 -1.42
C ALA A 86 7.85 -1.03 -0.23
N GLU A 87 6.59 -0.70 -0.53
CA GLU A 87 5.51 -0.62 0.43
C GLU A 87 5.64 -1.89 1.28
N PRO A 88 5.95 -1.79 2.58
CA PRO A 88 6.20 -2.96 3.41
C PRO A 88 4.94 -3.80 3.28
N PHE A 89 5.03 -4.93 2.56
CA PHE A 89 3.86 -5.66 2.09
C PHE A 89 2.92 -5.81 3.27
N GLY A 90 1.83 -5.04 3.24
CA GLY A 90 0.92 -5.03 4.38
C GLY A 90 0.50 -6.47 4.63
N LEU A 91 0.16 -6.82 5.86
CA LEU A 91 -0.34 -8.17 6.14
C LEU A 91 -1.60 -8.51 5.30
N LYS A 92 -2.24 -7.51 4.69
CA LYS A 92 -3.42 -7.62 3.81
C LYS A 92 -3.24 -8.66 2.69
N PRO A 93 -2.28 -8.57 1.75
CA PRO A 93 -2.05 -9.62 0.75
C PRO A 93 -1.69 -10.99 1.34
N LEU A 94 -1.00 -11.04 2.50
CA LEU A 94 -0.64 -12.31 3.14
C LEU A 94 -1.79 -13.03 3.84
N THR A 95 -2.93 -12.34 4.09
CA THR A 95 -4.08 -12.93 4.79
C THR A 95 -4.60 -14.20 4.12
N LEU A 96 -4.64 -14.25 2.79
CA LEU A 96 -5.10 -15.42 2.04
C LEU A 96 -4.19 -16.63 2.28
N ALA A 97 -2.87 -16.42 2.23
CA ALA A 97 -1.89 -17.49 2.45
C ALA A 97 -1.99 -18.04 3.89
N TYR A 98 -2.14 -17.17 4.89
CA TYR A 98 -2.35 -17.59 6.26
C TYR A 98 -3.67 -18.34 6.47
N LEU A 99 -4.76 -17.93 5.81
CA LEU A 99 -6.04 -18.65 5.91
C LEU A 99 -5.95 -20.07 5.34
N VAL A 100 -5.30 -20.24 4.20
CA VAL A 100 -5.07 -21.56 3.59
C VAL A 100 -4.16 -22.42 4.49
N PHE A 101 -3.13 -21.83 5.08
CA PHE A 101 -2.25 -22.54 6.01
C PHE A 101 -3.00 -22.99 7.27
N CYS A 102 -3.76 -22.10 7.90
CA CYS A 102 -4.54 -22.41 9.11
C CYS A 102 -5.63 -23.45 8.85
N SER A 103 -6.30 -23.42 7.69
CA SER A 103 -7.31 -24.43 7.36
C SER A 103 -6.69 -25.81 7.15
N GLY A 104 -5.54 -25.90 6.47
CA GLY A 104 -4.80 -27.15 6.31
C GLY A 104 -4.32 -27.73 7.65
N LEU A 105 -3.87 -26.86 8.56
CA LEU A 105 -3.46 -27.25 9.92
C LEU A 105 -4.65 -27.81 10.72
N LEU A 106 -5.81 -27.14 10.65
CA LEU A 106 -7.03 -27.59 11.33
C LEU A 106 -7.51 -28.96 10.81
N VAL A 107 -7.55 -29.17 9.50
CA VAL A 107 -7.96 -30.44 8.91
C VAL A 107 -7.01 -31.57 9.31
N SER A 108 -5.70 -31.30 9.33
CA SER A 108 -4.69 -32.29 9.75
C SER A 108 -4.85 -32.68 11.21
N LEU A 109 -5.11 -31.71 12.10
CA LEU A 109 -5.37 -31.97 13.51
C LEU A 109 -6.66 -32.76 13.72
N LEU A 110 -7.71 -32.47 12.96
CA LEU A 110 -8.97 -33.22 13.02
C LEU A 110 -8.78 -34.67 12.60
N MET A 111 -8.07 -34.94 11.51
CA MET A 111 -7.76 -36.31 11.07
C MET A 111 -6.94 -37.06 12.12
N LEU A 112 -5.87 -36.46 12.65
CA LEU A 112 -5.04 -37.06 13.70
C LEU A 112 -5.85 -37.34 14.97
N SER A 113 -6.74 -36.42 15.37
CA SER A 113 -7.62 -36.61 16.51
C SER A 113 -8.61 -37.76 16.28
N GLY A 114 -9.15 -37.88 15.07
CA GLY A 114 -10.02 -38.98 14.66
C GLY A 114 -9.30 -40.32 14.74
N GLU A 115 -8.09 -40.43 14.20
CA GLU A 115 -7.27 -41.63 14.28
C GLU A 115 -6.92 -41.99 15.73
N CYS A 116 -6.54 -41.00 16.55
CA CYS A 116 -6.25 -41.22 17.95
C CYS A 116 -7.47 -41.70 18.75
N VAL A 117 -8.66 -41.16 18.47
CA VAL A 117 -9.92 -41.57 19.12
C VAL A 117 -10.33 -42.97 18.64
N CYS A 118 -10.31 -43.24 17.34
CA CYS A 118 -10.61 -44.55 16.78
C CYS A 118 -9.65 -45.63 17.29
N ASN A 119 -8.35 -45.34 17.33
CA ASN A 119 -7.35 -46.27 17.86
C ASN A 119 -7.55 -46.51 19.36
N ARG A 120 -7.88 -45.48 20.15
CA ARG A 120 -8.22 -45.66 21.57
C ARG A 120 -9.50 -46.49 21.79
N ILE A 121 -10.51 -46.34 20.93
CA ILE A 121 -11.76 -47.11 21.04
C ILE A 121 -11.55 -48.56 20.60
N LEU A 122 -10.85 -48.80 19.49
CA LEU A 122 -10.52 -50.15 19.02
C LEU A 122 -9.59 -50.89 19.99
N ASN A 123 -8.62 -50.19 20.58
CA ASN A 123 -7.72 -50.79 21.55
C ASN A 123 -8.46 -51.11 22.88
N LYS A 124 -9.44 -50.28 23.29
CA LYS A 124 -10.33 -50.62 24.42
C LYS A 124 -11.19 -51.86 24.13
N GLY A 125 -11.74 -51.97 22.93
CA GLY A 125 -12.51 -53.16 22.51
C GLY A 125 -11.67 -54.44 22.45
N CYS A 126 -10.40 -54.33 22.04
CA CYS A 126 -9.44 -55.44 22.01
C CYS A 126 -9.01 -55.88 23.42
N VAL A 127 -8.86 -54.93 24.36
CA VAL A 127 -8.57 -55.25 25.77
C VAL A 127 -9.73 -56.00 26.43
N GLU A 128 -10.97 -55.62 26.15
CA GLU A 128 -12.16 -56.26 26.72
C GLU A 128 -12.40 -57.69 26.15
N THR A 129 -11.97 -57.95 24.92
CA THR A 129 -12.05 -59.30 24.33
C THR A 129 -11.02 -60.27 24.92
N GLN A 130 -9.84 -59.79 25.33
CA GLN A 130 -8.82 -60.65 25.95
C GLN A 130 -9.17 -61.06 27.38
N THR A 131 -9.86 -60.21 28.15
CA THR A 131 -10.31 -60.58 29.51
C THR A 131 -11.37 -61.68 29.52
N LEU A 132 -12.27 -61.69 28.53
CA LEU A 132 -13.32 -62.71 28.41
C LEU A 132 -12.79 -64.06 27.89
N GLU A 133 -11.78 -64.06 27.02
CA GLU A 133 -11.10 -65.31 26.61
C GLU A 133 -10.24 -65.91 27.73
N GLN A 134 -9.65 -65.08 28.59
CA GLN A 134 -8.85 -65.53 29.75
C GLN A 134 -9.72 -66.19 30.83
N GLU A 135 -10.91 -65.64 31.12
CA GLU A 135 -11.88 -66.29 32.03
C GLU A 135 -12.41 -67.62 31.47
N ARG A 136 -12.63 -67.72 30.15
CA ARG A 136 -13.10 -68.97 29.52
C ARG A 136 -12.04 -70.08 29.56
N LYS A 137 -10.74 -69.75 29.52
CA LYS A 137 -9.67 -70.73 29.71
C LYS A 137 -9.57 -71.20 31.17
N ASN A 138 -9.62 -70.28 32.13
CA ASN A 138 -9.54 -70.64 33.55
C ASN A 138 -10.74 -71.46 34.06
N SER A 139 -11.92 -71.36 33.43
CA SER A 139 -13.08 -72.19 33.77
C SER A 139 -13.03 -73.62 33.20
N ASN A 140 -12.14 -73.91 32.26
CA ASN A 140 -11.99 -75.26 31.68
C ASN A 140 -10.89 -76.09 32.34
N ASP A 141 -10.05 -75.45 33.18
CA ASP A 141 -8.93 -76.08 33.90
C ASP A 141 -9.22 -76.30 35.40
N ALA A 142 -10.44 -76.04 35.86
CA ALA A 142 -10.94 -76.30 37.23
C ALA A 142 -12.05 -77.36 37.22
#